data_AF-A0A7L2QL71-F1
#
_entry.id   AF-A0A7L2QL71-F1
#
_cell.length_a   1.000
_cell.length_b   1.000
_cell.length_c   1.000
_cell.angle_alpha   90.00
_cell.angle_beta   90.00
_cell.angle_gamma   90.00
#
_symmetry.space_group_name_H-M   'P 1'
#
loop_
_entity.id
_entity.type
_entity.pdbx_description
1 polymer ?
#
loop_
_entity_poly.entity_id
_entity_poly.type
_entity_poly.pdbx_seq_one_letter_code
_entity_poly.pdbx_strand_id
1 'polypeptide(L)'
;VDIWSVGCIMGEMIKGGVLFPGTDHIDQWNKVIEQLGTPCPEFMKKLQPTVRTYVENRPKYAGYSFEKLFPDVLFPADSEHNKLKGKVCLLISVDEALQHPYINVWYDPSEAEAPPPKIPDKQLDEREHTIEEWK
;
A
#
# COMPACT_ATOMS: atom_id res chain seq x y z
N VAL A 1 2.57 4.26 5.51
CA VAL A 1 2.12 2.84 5.58
C VAL A 1 0.71 2.71 5.00
N ASP A 2 -0.15 3.71 5.19
CA ASP A 2 -1.57 3.65 4.83
C ASP A 2 -1.83 3.59 3.33
N ILE A 3 -0.99 4.22 2.51
CA ILE A 3 -1.16 4.16 1.04
C ILE A 3 -0.99 2.74 0.49
N TRP A 4 -0.18 1.91 1.14
CA TRP A 4 -0.07 0.49 0.81
C TRP A 4 -1.40 -0.22 1.06
N SER A 5 -2.04 0.06 2.20
CA SER A 5 -3.35 -0.50 2.55
C SER A 5 -4.44 -0.04 1.57
N VAL A 6 -4.47 1.26 1.23
CA VAL A 6 -5.38 1.80 0.20
C VAL A 6 -5.17 1.11 -1.15
N GLY A 7 -3.91 0.91 -1.56
CA GLY A 7 -3.58 0.20 -2.79
C GLY A 7 -4.04 -1.26 -2.76
N CYS A 8 -3.94 -1.96 -1.63
CA CYS A 8 -4.48 -3.31 -1.46
C CYS A 8 -6.01 -3.30 -1.64
N ILE A 9 -6.73 -2.43 -0.93
CA ILE A 9 -8.20 -2.31 -1.03
C ILE A 9 -8.63 -2.00 -2.47
N MET A 10 -7.95 -1.06 -3.14
CA MET A 10 -8.23 -0.73 -4.54
C MET A 10 -8.00 -1.93 -5.46
N GLY A 11 -6.90 -2.66 -5.26
CA GLY A 11 -6.62 -3.87 -6.03
C GLY A 11 -7.67 -4.97 -5.80
N GLU A 12 -8.16 -5.12 -4.58
CA GLU A 12 -9.23 -6.07 -4.23
C GLU A 12 -10.56 -5.70 -4.87
N MET A 13 -10.92 -4.41 -4.87
CA MET A 13 -12.14 -3.93 -5.54
C MET A 13 -12.10 -4.21 -7.05
N ILE A 14 -10.93 -4.09 -7.68
CA ILE A 14 -10.77 -4.37 -9.12
C ILE A 14 -10.80 -5.87 -9.41
N LYS A 15 -10.13 -6.69 -8.58
CA LYS A 15 -10.01 -8.14 -8.83
C LYS A 15 -11.16 -8.98 -8.27
N GLY A 16 -11.98 -8.40 -7.38
CA GLY A 16 -13.08 -9.09 -6.70
C GLY A 16 -12.63 -10.08 -5.62
N GLY A 17 -11.38 -10.00 -5.15
CA GLY A 17 -10.83 -10.92 -4.16
C GLY A 17 -9.51 -10.41 -3.56
N VAL A 18 -9.15 -10.97 -2.40
CA VAL A 18 -7.98 -10.54 -1.60
C VAL A 18 -6.72 -10.49 -2.46
N LEU A 19 -6.02 -9.34 -2.44
CA LEU A 19 -4.91 -9.09 -3.37
C LEU A 19 -3.69 -9.95 -3.02
N PHE A 20 -3.43 -10.10 -1.73
CA PHE A 20 -2.33 -10.89 -1.17
C PHE A 20 -2.86 -11.79 -0.04
N PRO A 21 -3.47 -12.95 -0.35
CA PRO A 21 -4.08 -13.81 0.65
C PRO A 21 -3.02 -14.66 1.36
N GLY A 22 -2.35 -14.08 2.36
CA GLY A 22 -1.38 -14.78 3.20
C GLY A 22 -2.03 -15.48 4.39
N THR A 23 -1.60 -16.70 4.70
CA THR A 23 -2.07 -17.44 5.89
C THR A 23 -1.31 -17.11 7.17
N ASP A 24 -0.09 -16.58 7.04
CA ASP A 24 0.77 -16.12 8.12
C ASP A 24 1.74 -15.03 7.60
N HIS A 25 2.60 -14.49 8.47
CA HIS A 25 3.53 -13.41 8.08
C HIS A 25 4.54 -13.81 7.00
N ILE A 26 4.91 -15.09 6.94
CA ILE A 26 5.84 -15.64 5.95
C ILE A 26 5.14 -15.78 4.60
N ASP A 27 3.96 -16.38 4.60
CA ASP A 27 3.17 -16.57 3.39
C ASP A 27 2.72 -15.23 2.83
N GLN A 28 2.32 -14.27 3.69
CA GLN A 28 2.01 -12.91 3.30
C GLN A 28 3.16 -12.26 2.53
N TRP A 29 4.40 -12.40 3.01
CA TRP A 29 5.58 -11.91 2.30
C TRP A 29 5.73 -12.58 0.93
N ASN A 30 5.57 -13.90 0.86
CA ASN A 30 5.65 -14.65 -0.40
C ASN A 30 4.61 -14.17 -1.42
N LYS A 31 3.34 -14.00 -1.00
CA LYS A 31 2.28 -13.47 -1.88
C LYS A 31 2.61 -12.11 -2.46
N VAL A 32 3.24 -11.24 -1.67
CA VAL A 32 3.65 -9.91 -2.12
C VAL A 32 4.76 -10.00 -3.17
N ILE A 33 5.85 -10.72 -2.87
CA ILE A 33 7.01 -10.78 -3.79
C ILE A 33 6.73 -11.62 -5.05
N GLU A 34 5.84 -12.60 -4.99
CA GLU A 34 5.42 -13.37 -6.18
C GLU A 34 4.71 -12.47 -7.20
N GLN A 35 3.96 -11.48 -6.74
CA GLN A 35 3.20 -10.57 -7.59
C GLN A 35 4.03 -9.33 -8.00
N LEU A 36 4.74 -8.71 -7.06
CA LEU A 36 5.45 -7.44 -7.26
C LEU A 36 6.95 -7.59 -7.53
N GLY A 37 7.48 -8.79 -7.34
CA GLY A 37 8.90 -9.10 -7.50
C GLY A 37 9.69 -9.00 -6.19
N THR A 38 10.89 -9.58 -6.21
CA THR A 38 11.82 -9.53 -5.08
C THR A 38 12.44 -8.12 -4.97
N PRO A 39 12.38 -7.47 -3.79
CA PRO A 39 12.95 -6.14 -3.59
C PRO A 39 14.45 -6.05 -3.88
N CYS A 40 14.91 -4.84 -4.17
CA CYS A 40 16.32 -4.58 -4.46
C CYS A 40 17.23 -4.81 -3.24
N PRO A 41 18.53 -5.06 -3.45
CA PRO A 41 19.50 -5.26 -2.36
C PRO A 41 19.57 -4.10 -1.37
N GLU A 42 19.34 -2.86 -1.80
CA GLU A 42 19.30 -1.68 -0.94
C GLU A 42 18.15 -1.74 0.07
N PHE A 43 17.00 -2.28 -0.34
CA PHE A 43 15.88 -2.53 0.57
C PHE A 43 16.22 -3.65 1.55
N MET A 44 16.79 -4.76 1.06
CA MET A 44 17.16 -5.91 1.91
C MET A 44 18.14 -5.53 3.03
N LYS A 45 19.05 -4.59 2.78
CA LYS A 45 20.00 -4.07 3.78
C LYS A 45 19.34 -3.35 4.96
N LYS A 46 18.10 -2.87 4.81
CA LYS A 46 17.35 -2.17 5.88
C LYS A 46 16.66 -3.15 6.84
N LEU A 47 16.57 -4.43 6.47
CA LEU A 47 15.92 -5.46 7.28
C LEU A 47 16.83 -5.91 8.43
N GLN A 48 16.22 -6.37 9.53
CA GLN A 48 16.95 -7.01 10.61
C GLN A 48 17.71 -8.26 10.08
N PRO A 49 18.89 -8.59 10.62
CA PRO A 49 19.74 -9.65 10.07
C PRO A 49 19.03 -11.00 9.89
N THR A 50 18.24 -11.41 10.89
CA THR A 50 17.49 -12.68 10.86
C THR A 50 16.43 -12.71 9.76
N VAL A 51 15.67 -11.62 9.62
CA VAL A 51 14.65 -11.46 8.58
C VAL A 51 15.31 -11.39 7.21
N ARG A 52 16.42 -10.67 7.08
CA ARG A 52 17.17 -10.53 5.84
C ARG A 52 17.64 -11.89 5.31
N THR A 53 18.31 -12.68 6.15
CA THR A 53 18.78 -14.02 5.77
C THR A 53 17.61 -14.90 5.33
N TYR A 54 16.48 -14.79 6.01
CA TYR A 54 15.28 -15.54 5.64
C TYR A 54 14.76 -15.16 4.25
N VAL A 55 14.58 -13.87 3.96
CA VAL A 55 14.03 -13.43 2.67
C VAL A 55 15.01 -13.58 1.51
N GLU A 56 16.32 -13.46 1.73
CA GLU A 56 17.35 -13.66 0.70
C GLU A 56 17.47 -15.14 0.28
N ASN A 57 17.11 -16.07 1.16
CA ASN A 57 17.09 -17.51 0.87
C ASN A 57 15.83 -17.98 0.12
N ARG A 58 14.91 -17.07 -0.23
CA ARG A 58 13.71 -17.39 -1.01
C ARG A 58 13.96 -17.28 -2.51
N PRO A 59 13.15 -17.96 -3.35
CA PRO A 59 13.21 -17.79 -4.79
C PRO A 59 13.10 -16.32 -5.18
N LYS A 60 13.91 -15.90 -6.15
CA LYS A 60 13.80 -14.55 -6.71
C LYS A 60 12.68 -14.52 -7.73
N TYR A 61 11.74 -13.62 -7.53
CA TYR A 61 10.63 -13.38 -8.43
C TYR A 61 10.85 -12.08 -9.21
N ALA A 62 10.57 -12.11 -10.51
CA ALA A 62 10.60 -10.89 -11.32
C ALA A 62 9.39 -9.99 -11.07
N GLY A 63 8.31 -10.53 -10.51
CA GLY A 63 7.01 -9.87 -10.44
C GLY A 63 6.30 -9.88 -11.79
N TYR A 64 5.05 -9.43 -11.78
CA TYR A 64 4.26 -9.21 -12.99
C TYR A 64 4.20 -7.71 -13.29
N SER A 65 4.10 -7.37 -14.57
CA SER A 65 3.80 -5.99 -14.95
C SER A 65 2.41 -5.61 -14.44
N PHE A 66 2.20 -4.31 -14.27
CA PHE A 66 0.93 -3.81 -13.75
C PHE A 66 -0.25 -4.20 -14.65
N GLU A 67 -0.06 -4.14 -15.97
CA GLU A 67 -1.05 -4.49 -16.99
C GLU A 67 -1.42 -5.98 -16.94
N LYS A 68 -0.50 -6.83 -16.47
CA LYS A 68 -0.77 -8.25 -16.27
C LYS A 68 -1.50 -8.51 -14.95
N LEU A 69 -1.22 -7.74 -13.90
CA LEU A 69 -1.91 -7.83 -12.61
C LEU A 69 -3.35 -7.31 -12.69
N PHE A 70 -3.54 -6.23 -13.46
CA PHE A 70 -4.79 -5.50 -13.61
C PHE A 70 -5.08 -5.30 -15.12
N PRO A 71 -5.46 -6.34 -15.85
CA PRO A 71 -5.75 -6.23 -17.28
C PRO A 71 -7.01 -5.38 -17.53
N ASP A 72 -7.04 -4.73 -18.70
CA ASP A 72 -8.11 -3.79 -19.09
C ASP A 72 -9.52 -4.33 -18.97
N VAL A 73 -9.70 -5.65 -19.12
CA VAL A 73 -10.99 -6.36 -19.01
C VAL A 73 -11.58 -6.30 -17.60
N LEU A 74 -10.77 -6.03 -16.57
CA LEU A 74 -11.25 -5.85 -15.20
C LEU A 74 -11.86 -4.46 -14.97
N PHE A 75 -11.70 -3.54 -15.93
CA PHE A 75 -12.22 -2.18 -15.85
C PHE A 75 -13.45 -2.00 -16.74
N PRO A 76 -14.45 -1.17 -16.35
CA PRO A 76 -15.62 -0.89 -17.18
C PRO A 76 -15.26 -0.29 -18.55
N ALA A 77 -15.93 -0.79 -19.60
CA ALA A 77 -15.67 -0.44 -21.00
C ALA A 77 -15.92 1.05 -21.35
N ASP A 78 -16.89 1.69 -20.68
CA ASP A 78 -17.32 3.07 -20.97
C ASP A 78 -16.56 4.12 -20.15
N SER A 79 -15.48 3.73 -19.48
CA SER A 79 -14.64 4.71 -18.80
C SER A 79 -13.84 5.50 -19.85
N GLU A 80 -14.27 6.71 -20.19
CA GLU A 80 -13.44 7.71 -20.91
C GLU A 80 -12.07 7.92 -20.23
N HIS A 81 -11.99 7.49 -18.97
CA HIS A 81 -10.78 7.31 -18.18
C HIS A 81 -9.89 6.12 -18.62
N ASN A 82 -10.03 5.60 -19.84
CA ASN A 82 -9.23 4.51 -20.40
C ASN A 82 -7.70 4.78 -20.35
N LYS A 83 -7.28 6.04 -20.18
CA LYS A 83 -5.88 6.48 -20.00
C LYS A 83 -5.37 6.45 -18.55
N LEU A 84 -6.24 6.16 -17.57
CA LEU A 84 -5.96 6.24 -16.14
C LEU A 84 -5.59 4.91 -15.49
N LYS A 85 -5.54 3.85 -16.30
CA LYS A 85 -5.49 2.46 -15.84
C LYS A 85 -4.15 2.02 -15.26
N GLY A 86 -3.13 2.87 -15.22
CA GLY A 86 -1.75 2.38 -15.23
C GLY A 86 -1.01 2.24 -13.90
N LYS A 87 -1.48 2.81 -12.78
CA LYS A 87 -0.74 2.72 -11.52
C LYS A 87 -1.70 2.72 -10.32
N VAL A 88 -2.08 1.55 -9.82
CA VAL A 88 -2.59 1.45 -8.44
C VAL A 88 -1.55 2.14 -7.56
N CYS A 89 -2.00 3.00 -6.65
CA CYS A 89 -1.22 3.84 -5.75
C CYS A 89 -0.31 3.07 -4.76
N LEU A 90 0.11 1.84 -5.07
CA LEU A 90 0.87 0.97 -4.17
C LEU A 90 2.22 1.56 -3.74
N LEU A 91 2.74 2.58 -4.44
CA LEU A 91 4.08 3.14 -4.20
C LEU A 91 4.17 4.68 -4.26
N ILE A 92 3.06 5.41 -4.28
CA ILE A 92 3.09 6.89 -4.34
C ILE A 92 2.71 7.51 -2.99
N SER A 93 3.00 8.79 -2.80
CA SER A 93 2.58 9.53 -1.60
C SER A 93 1.06 9.79 -1.62
N VAL A 94 0.50 10.21 -0.49
CA VAL A 94 -0.92 10.60 -0.41
C VAL A 94 -1.21 11.79 -1.34
N ASP A 95 -0.32 12.78 -1.36
CA ASP A 95 -0.48 13.97 -2.20
C ASP A 95 -0.40 13.60 -3.70
N GLU A 96 0.52 12.72 -4.07
CA GLU A 96 0.64 12.21 -5.44
C GLU A 96 -0.61 11.41 -5.84
N ALA A 97 -1.19 10.66 -4.91
CA ALA A 97 -2.43 9.91 -5.14
C ALA A 97 -3.63 10.84 -5.33
N LEU A 98 -3.74 11.92 -4.58
CA LEU A 98 -4.80 12.92 -4.73
C LEU A 98 -4.73 13.63 -6.10
N GLN A 99 -3.53 13.90 -6.58
CA GLN A 99 -3.29 14.49 -7.91
C GLN A 99 -3.41 13.47 -9.06
N HIS A 100 -3.53 12.18 -8.76
CA HIS A 100 -3.68 11.17 -9.79
C HIS A 100 -4.96 11.43 -10.59
N PRO A 101 -4.96 11.38 -11.93
CA PRO A 101 -6.14 11.76 -12.70
C PRO A 101 -7.42 10.98 -12.34
N TYR A 102 -7.27 9.80 -11.71
CA TYR A 102 -8.40 8.94 -11.30
C TYR A 102 -9.10 9.46 -10.05
N ILE A 103 -8.33 10.10 -9.18
CA ILE A 103 -8.80 10.64 -7.90
C ILE A 103 -9.10 12.13 -8.05
N ASN A 104 -8.31 12.83 -8.86
CA ASN A 104 -8.36 14.28 -9.00
C ASN A 104 -9.70 14.83 -9.54
N VAL A 105 -10.52 13.99 -10.17
CA VAL A 105 -11.90 14.38 -10.57
C VAL A 105 -12.79 14.74 -9.38
N TRP A 106 -12.43 14.27 -8.18
CA TRP A 106 -13.12 14.53 -6.92
C TRP A 106 -12.32 15.46 -6.00
N TYR A 107 -11.18 16.00 -6.46
CA TYR A 107 -10.32 16.78 -5.60
C TYR A 107 -10.93 18.16 -5.32
N ASP A 108 -11.19 18.43 -4.05
CA ASP A 108 -11.55 19.74 -3.53
C ASP A 108 -10.51 20.14 -2.46
N PRO A 109 -9.78 21.26 -2.63
CA PRO A 109 -8.81 21.74 -1.64
C PRO A 109 -9.42 21.95 -0.26
N SER A 110 -10.69 22.34 -0.18
CA SER A 110 -11.37 22.58 1.11
C SER A 110 -11.61 21.30 1.90
N GLU A 111 -11.69 20.15 1.22
CA GLU A 111 -11.81 18.83 1.84
C GLU A 111 -10.43 18.20 2.10
N ALA A 112 -9.54 18.24 1.10
CA ALA A 112 -8.25 17.57 1.14
C ALA A 112 -7.19 18.30 1.99
N GLU A 113 -7.25 19.64 2.04
CA GLU A 113 -6.27 20.48 2.74
C GLU A 113 -6.87 21.15 3.98
N ALA A 114 -7.99 20.62 4.49
CA ALA A 114 -8.59 21.08 5.74
C ALA A 114 -7.53 21.09 6.86
N PRO A 115 -7.44 22.19 7.64
CA PRO A 115 -6.43 22.28 8.70
C PRO A 115 -6.67 21.15 9.71
N PRO A 116 -5.60 20.47 10.15
CA PRO A 116 -5.75 19.40 11.12
C PRO A 116 -6.34 19.96 12.42
N PRO A 117 -7.11 19.14 13.17
CA PRO A 117 -7.48 19.51 14.52
C PRO A 117 -6.20 19.75 15.33
N LYS A 118 -6.28 20.60 16.36
CA LYS A 118 -5.16 20.80 17.27
C LYS A 118 -4.75 19.44 17.84
N ILE A 119 -3.57 18.98 17.47
CA ILE A 119 -3.02 17.71 17.94
C ILE A 119 -2.75 17.88 19.44
N PRO A 120 -3.38 17.09 20.33
CA PRO A 120 -3.01 17.06 21.74
C PRO A 120 -1.53 16.69 21.86
N ASP A 121 -0.90 17.12 22.94
CA ASP A 121 0.54 16.90 23.17
C ASP A 121 0.92 15.43 22.94
N LYS A 122 1.75 15.16 21.92
CA LYS A 122 2.21 13.79 21.57
C LYS A 122 2.93 13.11 22.73
N GLN A 123 3.43 13.88 23.70
CA GLN A 123 4.01 13.35 24.92
C GLN A 123 3.00 12.64 25.82
N LEU A 124 1.69 12.81 25.61
CA LEU A 124 0.67 12.09 26.36
C LEU A 124 0.68 10.59 26.06
N ASP A 125 0.92 10.22 24.80
CA ASP A 125 0.95 8.81 24.37
C ASP A 125 2.27 8.12 24.72
N GLU A 126 3.34 8.90 24.88
CA GLU A 126 4.68 8.40 25.23
C GLU A 126 4.92 8.29 26.75
N ARG A 127 3.96 8.76 27.58
CA ARG A 127 4.06 8.64 29.03
C ARG A 127 3.72 7.23 29.48
N GLU A 128 4.61 6.67 30.28
CA GLU A 128 4.33 5.45 31.01
C GLU A 128 3.45 5.80 32.23
N HIS A 129 2.33 5.11 32.34
CA HIS A 129 1.42 5.17 33.48
C HIS A 129 1.18 3.76 33.98
N THR A 130 1.02 3.63 35.30
CA THR A 130 0.55 2.38 35.93
C THR A 130 -0.87 2.04 35.48
N ILE A 131 -1.29 0.79 35.69
CA ILE A 131 -2.64 0.34 35.33
C ILE A 131 -3.71 1.17 36.05
N GLU A 132 -3.46 1.52 37.32
CA GLU A 132 -4.34 2.36 38.12
C GLU A 132 -4.42 3.81 37.64
N GLU A 133 -3.36 4.35 37.02
CA GLU A 133 -3.35 5.70 36.46
C GLU A 133 -4.02 5.78 35.08
N TRP A 134 -4.04 4.68 34.32
CA TRP A 134 -4.79 4.56 33.06
C TRP A 134 -6.30 4.31 33.25
N LYS A 135 -6.70 3.75 34.41
CA LYS A 135 -8.08 3.31 34.70
C LYS A 135 -8.99 4.45 35.14
#